data_AF-A0A4Q5A4H8-F1
#
_entry.id   AF-A0A4Q5A4H8-F1
#
_cell.length_a   1.000
_cell.length_b   1.000
_cell.length_c   1.000
_cell.angle_alpha   90.00
_cell.angle_beta   90.00
_cell.angle_gamma   90.00
#
_symmetry.space_group_name_H-M   'P 1'
#
loop_
_entity.id
_entity.type
_entity.pdbx_description
1 polymer ?
#
loop_
_entity_poly.entity_id
_entity_poly.type
_entity_poly.pdbx_seq_one_letter_code
_entity_poly.pdbx_strand_id
1 'polypeptide(L)'
;MTESTEETTANSTWSRMLAGNRRFAEGKAEHPWQDKETRESLIDTQNPDAVVLGCSDSRVPPEIIFDAGLGDMFTVRTAGQMIDPAVLQSLEYAVTGLHVSLLVVLGHQHCAAVQKGAEELEALITKLQGESQGTAPMTREQLMESLDDVIMASDSEFLKNAGLSVWQAQMAGLDSSDEYEQVHIARTIEHLVTHSDVIREALAQEKLMIVGARYRLESGLVEVLSF
;
A
#
# COMPACT_ATOMS: atom_id res chain seq x y z
N MET A 1 25.65 30.66 -8.34
CA MET A 1 24.41 30.86 -7.57
C MET A 1 23.89 29.46 -7.30
N THR A 2 24.07 28.98 -6.08
CA THR A 2 23.61 27.67 -5.64
C THR A 2 22.09 27.76 -5.46
N GLU A 3 21.33 27.10 -6.32
CA GLU A 3 19.91 26.85 -6.08
C GLU A 3 19.78 26.13 -4.74
N SER A 4 19.26 26.82 -3.72
CA SER A 4 18.76 26.14 -2.53
C SER A 4 17.49 25.42 -2.95
N THR A 5 17.57 24.12 -3.16
CA THR A 5 16.39 23.26 -3.27
C THR A 5 15.63 23.34 -1.96
N GLU A 6 14.59 24.17 -1.88
CA GLU A 6 13.67 24.16 -0.75
C GLU A 6 13.03 22.76 -0.68
N GLU A 7 13.20 22.09 0.46
CA GLU A 7 12.62 20.78 0.71
C GLU A 7 11.09 20.93 0.79
N THR A 8 10.35 20.29 -0.12
CA THR A 8 8.88 20.29 -0.09
C THR A 8 8.36 19.68 1.21
N THR A 9 7.18 20.10 1.68
CA THR A 9 6.51 19.51 2.87
C THR A 9 6.44 17.99 2.79
N ALA A 10 6.14 17.41 1.62
CA ALA A 10 6.06 15.97 1.45
C ALA A 10 7.39 15.25 1.71
N ASN A 11 8.49 15.79 1.15
CA ASN A 11 9.85 15.27 1.39
C ASN A 11 10.27 15.38 2.86
N SER A 12 10.03 16.54 3.50
CA SER A 12 10.36 16.70 4.92
C SER A 12 9.55 15.76 5.81
N THR A 13 8.28 15.55 5.48
CA THR A 13 7.39 14.62 6.18
C THR A 13 7.86 13.18 6.00
N TRP A 14 8.24 12.78 4.78
CA TRP A 14 8.75 11.43 4.53
C TRP A 14 10.08 11.18 5.25
N SER A 15 11.00 12.15 5.22
CA SER A 15 12.26 12.11 5.97
C SER A 15 12.02 11.95 7.47
N ARG A 16 11.04 12.67 8.04
CA ARG A 16 10.62 12.55 9.45
C ARG A 16 10.06 11.17 9.78
N MET A 17 9.19 10.62 8.92
CA MET A 17 8.65 9.28 9.08
C MET A 17 9.77 8.22 9.07
N LEU A 18 10.69 8.26 8.10
CA LEU A 18 11.83 7.32 8.04
C LEU A 18 12.78 7.45 9.24
N ALA A 19 12.98 8.66 9.75
CA ALA A 19 13.75 8.87 10.98
C ALA A 19 13.06 8.23 12.19
N GLY A 20 11.74 8.38 12.30
CA GLY A 20 10.94 7.71 13.33
C GLY A 20 10.95 6.20 13.19
N ASN A 21 10.86 5.66 11.98
CA ASN A 21 11.02 4.23 11.76
C ASN A 21 12.38 3.70 12.18
N ARG A 22 13.46 4.46 11.94
CA ARG A 22 14.78 4.09 12.43
C ARG A 22 14.83 4.04 13.96
N ARG A 23 14.22 5.02 14.65
CA ARG A 23 14.12 4.98 16.13
C ARG A 23 13.35 3.75 16.60
N PHE A 24 12.23 3.43 15.97
CA PHE A 24 11.45 2.24 16.27
C PHE A 24 12.28 0.95 16.08
N ALA A 25 12.92 0.79 14.92
CA ALA A 25 13.75 -0.39 14.60
C ALA A 25 14.92 -0.58 15.57
N GLU A 26 15.51 0.51 16.05
CA GLU A 26 16.62 0.49 17.03
C GLU A 26 16.15 0.33 18.49
N GLY A 27 14.85 0.24 18.76
CA GLY A 27 14.31 0.17 20.12
C GLY A 27 14.43 1.49 20.90
N LYS A 28 14.46 2.62 20.20
CA LYS A 28 14.63 3.99 20.75
C LYS A 28 13.44 4.89 20.43
N ALA A 29 12.25 4.32 20.24
CA ALA A 29 11.02 5.07 19.97
C ALA A 29 10.76 6.13 21.05
N GLU A 30 10.49 7.36 20.63
CA GLU A 30 10.26 8.50 21.51
C GLU A 30 8.80 8.60 21.95
N HIS A 31 7.87 7.99 21.19
CA HIS A 31 6.43 8.06 21.42
C HIS A 31 5.91 9.52 21.48
N PRO A 32 6.21 10.34 20.45
CA PRO A 32 5.89 11.75 20.48
C PRO A 32 4.37 11.97 20.45
N TRP A 33 3.88 13.08 21.03
CA TRP A 33 2.50 13.54 20.87
C TRP A 33 1.41 12.53 21.31
N GLN A 34 1.69 11.74 22.34
CA GLN A 34 0.76 10.75 22.92
C GLN A 34 0.24 11.15 24.30
N ASP A 35 0.65 12.32 24.80
CA ASP A 35 0.24 12.85 26.10
C ASP A 35 -1.17 13.45 26.09
N LYS A 36 -1.67 13.75 27.29
CA LYS A 36 -3.02 14.25 27.51
C LYS A 36 -3.21 15.62 26.86
N GLU A 37 -2.23 16.49 26.97
CA GLU A 37 -2.26 17.87 26.50
C GLU A 37 -2.33 17.91 24.97
N THR A 38 -1.53 17.09 24.29
CA THR A 38 -1.59 16.91 22.84
C THR A 38 -2.98 16.41 22.43
N ARG A 39 -3.50 15.36 23.07
CA ARG A 39 -4.85 14.86 22.78
C ARG A 39 -5.92 15.94 22.94
N GLU A 40 -5.84 16.75 24.00
CA GLU A 40 -6.79 17.85 24.25
C GLU A 40 -6.68 18.96 23.19
N SER A 41 -5.50 19.21 22.63
CA SER A 41 -5.32 20.19 21.55
C SER A 41 -5.97 19.78 20.22
N LEU A 42 -6.27 18.49 20.03
CA LEU A 42 -6.81 17.91 18.79
C LEU A 42 -8.34 17.71 18.83
N ILE A 43 -9.04 18.22 19.86
CA ILE A 43 -10.50 18.02 20.01
C ILE A 43 -11.28 18.60 18.82
N ASP A 44 -10.91 19.79 18.38
CA ASP A 44 -11.66 20.54 17.37
C ASP A 44 -11.02 20.50 15.96
N THR A 45 -9.81 19.95 15.83
CA THR A 45 -9.06 19.98 14.58
C THR A 45 -8.06 18.84 14.45
N GLN A 46 -7.75 18.50 13.21
CA GLN A 46 -6.61 17.66 12.82
C GLN A 46 -5.98 18.25 11.57
N ASN A 47 -4.66 18.11 11.43
CA ASN A 47 -3.91 18.57 10.26
C ASN A 47 -2.72 17.63 10.00
N PRO A 48 -2.98 16.36 9.66
CA PRO A 48 -1.91 15.42 9.35
C PRO A 48 -1.18 15.85 8.07
N ASP A 49 0.13 15.67 8.03
CA ASP A 49 0.93 15.96 6.83
C ASP A 49 0.89 14.83 5.80
N ALA A 50 0.56 13.62 6.26
CA ALA A 50 0.56 12.39 5.49
C ALA A 50 -0.71 11.56 5.69
N VAL A 51 -1.06 10.78 4.67
CA VAL A 51 -1.97 9.64 4.76
C VAL A 51 -1.21 8.35 4.49
N VAL A 52 -1.47 7.31 5.29
CA VAL A 52 -0.89 5.97 5.11
C VAL A 52 -2.01 4.99 4.79
N LEU A 53 -1.97 4.41 3.59
CA LEU A 53 -2.73 3.22 3.23
C LEU A 53 -1.88 1.99 3.57
N GLY A 54 -2.25 1.26 4.63
CA GLY A 54 -1.49 0.12 5.13
C GLY A 54 -2.30 -1.17 5.27
N CYS A 55 -1.60 -2.27 5.57
CA CYS A 55 -2.26 -3.53 5.88
C CYS A 55 -2.94 -3.51 7.27
N SER A 56 -4.08 -4.20 7.43
CA SER A 56 -4.72 -4.47 8.72
C SER A 56 -3.92 -5.43 9.62
N ASP A 57 -2.78 -5.96 9.15
CA ASP A 57 -1.90 -6.84 9.92
C ASP A 57 -1.56 -6.22 11.29
N SER A 58 -1.83 -6.97 12.37
CA SER A 58 -1.67 -6.48 13.73
C SER A 58 -0.22 -6.15 14.10
N ARG A 59 0.75 -6.61 13.30
CA ARG A 59 2.19 -6.38 13.49
C ARG A 59 2.66 -5.09 12.80
N VAL A 60 1.81 -4.43 12.01
CA VAL A 60 2.18 -3.27 11.18
C VAL A 60 1.27 -2.05 11.42
N PRO A 61 1.10 -1.56 12.67
CA PRO A 61 0.44 -0.28 12.93
C PRO A 61 1.35 0.90 12.51
N PRO A 62 0.95 1.73 11.50
CA PRO A 62 1.79 2.81 10.96
C PRO A 62 2.32 3.78 12.01
N GLU A 63 1.48 4.18 12.96
CA GLU A 63 1.81 5.15 13.99
C GLU A 63 2.96 4.66 14.89
N ILE A 64 3.00 3.36 15.17
CA ILE A 64 4.06 2.76 16.00
C ILE A 64 5.33 2.57 15.17
N ILE A 65 5.22 1.97 13.97
CA ILE A 65 6.41 1.64 13.17
C ILE A 65 7.15 2.88 12.68
N PHE A 66 6.47 4.03 12.55
CA PHE A 66 7.06 5.32 12.19
C PHE A 66 7.31 6.22 13.41
N ASP A 67 7.10 5.72 14.63
CA ASP A 67 7.27 6.47 15.89
C ASP A 67 6.60 7.85 15.85
N ALA A 68 5.32 7.84 15.47
CA ALA A 68 4.45 9.00 15.35
C ALA A 68 3.43 9.05 16.48
N GLY A 69 2.74 10.19 16.59
CA GLY A 69 1.74 10.45 17.61
C GLY A 69 0.37 10.82 17.07
N LEU A 70 -0.44 11.39 17.96
CA LEU A 70 -1.79 11.83 17.63
C LEU A 70 -1.73 13.01 16.64
N GLY A 71 -2.51 12.92 15.55
CA GLY A 71 -2.62 13.98 14.56
C GLY A 71 -1.51 14.03 13.50
N ASP A 72 -0.47 13.20 13.60
CA ASP A 72 0.66 13.19 12.66
C ASP A 72 0.29 12.64 11.27
N MET A 73 -0.57 11.62 11.23
CA MET A 73 -0.97 10.95 9.99
C MET A 73 -2.43 10.54 10.00
N PHE A 74 -3.04 10.55 8.82
CA PHE A 74 -4.33 9.91 8.56
C PHE A 74 -4.07 8.45 8.16
N THR A 75 -4.71 7.48 8.80
CA THR A 75 -4.41 6.06 8.56
C THR A 75 -5.63 5.34 8.02
N VAL A 76 -5.48 4.69 6.86
CA VAL A 76 -6.50 3.80 6.26
C VAL A 76 -5.90 2.40 6.19
N ARG A 77 -6.61 1.39 6.72
CA ARG A 77 -6.08 0.03 6.81
C ARG A 77 -7.09 -1.02 6.39
N THR A 78 -6.70 -1.84 5.43
CA THR A 78 -7.43 -3.03 4.96
C THR A 78 -6.47 -4.21 4.87
N ALA A 79 -6.99 -5.44 4.86
CA ALA A 79 -6.14 -6.61 4.64
C ALA A 79 -5.40 -6.45 3.29
N GLY A 80 -4.07 -6.58 3.29
CA GLY A 80 -3.25 -6.39 2.09
C GLY A 80 -3.36 -5.00 1.46
N GLN A 81 -3.69 -3.95 2.22
CA GLN A 81 -3.86 -2.59 1.68
C GLN A 81 -4.76 -2.53 0.43
N MET A 82 -5.73 -3.46 0.34
CA MET A 82 -6.69 -3.57 -0.75
C MET A 82 -7.60 -2.34 -0.79
N ILE A 83 -8.01 -1.95 -1.99
CA ILE A 83 -8.83 -0.77 -2.20
C ILE A 83 -10.26 -1.21 -2.47
N ASP A 84 -11.17 -0.63 -1.69
CA ASP A 84 -12.60 -0.62 -1.98
C ASP A 84 -13.08 0.84 -2.13
N PRO A 85 -14.36 1.10 -2.48
CA PRO A 85 -14.86 2.46 -2.63
C PRO A 85 -14.74 3.32 -1.36
N ALA A 86 -14.85 2.74 -0.17
CA ALA A 86 -14.74 3.47 1.09
C ALA A 86 -13.28 3.83 1.41
N VAL A 87 -12.34 2.94 1.10
CA VAL A 87 -10.90 3.21 1.15
C VAL A 87 -10.55 4.36 0.23
N LEU A 88 -10.97 4.30 -1.04
CA LEU A 88 -10.67 5.34 -2.02
C LEU A 88 -11.21 6.70 -1.57
N GLN A 89 -12.47 6.75 -1.14
CA GLN A 89 -13.10 7.97 -0.63
C GLN A 89 -12.37 8.52 0.61
N SER A 90 -11.88 7.65 1.50
CA SER A 90 -11.12 8.07 2.69
C SER A 90 -9.78 8.71 2.31
N LEU A 91 -9.10 8.18 1.30
CA LEU A 91 -7.85 8.76 0.78
C LEU A 91 -8.11 10.09 0.08
N GLU A 92 -9.16 10.20 -0.73
CA GLU A 92 -9.55 11.46 -1.38
C GLU A 92 -9.92 12.54 -0.37
N TYR A 93 -10.58 12.16 0.73
CA TYR A 93 -10.85 13.07 1.84
C TYR A 93 -9.56 13.55 2.51
N ALA A 94 -8.57 12.68 2.72
CA ALA A 94 -7.29 13.11 3.26
C ALA A 94 -6.59 14.13 2.33
N VAL A 95 -6.63 13.90 1.01
CA VAL A 95 -6.05 14.81 0.02
C VAL A 95 -6.81 16.14 -0.07
N THR A 96 -8.14 16.12 -0.09
CA THR A 96 -8.96 17.32 -0.37
C THR A 96 -9.47 18.04 0.86
N GLY A 97 -9.82 17.30 1.91
CA GLY A 97 -10.37 17.83 3.16
C GLY A 97 -9.29 18.13 4.21
N LEU A 98 -8.22 17.33 4.27
CA LEU A 98 -7.12 17.52 5.21
C LEU A 98 -5.86 18.09 4.57
N HIS A 99 -5.82 18.18 3.24
CA HIS A 99 -4.69 18.73 2.47
C HIS A 99 -3.35 18.04 2.77
N VAL A 100 -3.37 16.72 3.01
CA VAL A 100 -2.14 15.94 3.18
C VAL A 100 -1.25 16.10 1.95
N SER A 101 0.06 16.24 2.18
CA SER A 101 1.04 16.42 1.10
C SER A 101 1.71 15.10 0.70
N LEU A 102 1.52 14.03 1.48
CA LEU A 102 2.13 12.73 1.29
C LEU A 102 1.10 11.60 1.39
N LEU A 103 1.06 10.69 0.42
CA LEU A 103 0.34 9.42 0.46
C LEU A 103 1.36 8.27 0.45
N VAL A 104 1.37 7.46 1.51
CA VAL A 104 2.23 6.27 1.60
C VAL A 104 1.37 5.02 1.41
N VAL A 105 1.69 4.22 0.39
CA VAL A 105 1.19 2.84 0.26
C VAL A 105 2.19 1.92 0.93
N LEU A 106 1.79 1.36 2.08
CA LEU A 106 2.66 0.59 2.95
C LEU A 106 2.25 -0.89 2.98
N GLY A 107 2.98 -1.72 2.21
CA GLY A 107 2.92 -3.17 2.36
C GLY A 107 3.89 -3.66 3.45
N HIS A 108 3.99 -4.98 3.61
CA HIS A 108 4.90 -5.58 4.58
C HIS A 108 5.30 -7.01 4.22
N GLN A 109 6.41 -7.47 4.78
CA GLN A 109 6.86 -8.86 4.70
C GLN A 109 5.83 -9.84 5.29
N HIS A 110 5.71 -11.01 4.66
CA HIS A 110 4.82 -12.09 5.06
C HIS A 110 3.36 -11.64 5.15
N CYS A 111 2.88 -10.94 4.12
CA CYS A 111 1.50 -10.50 4.06
C CYS A 111 0.55 -11.67 3.80
N ALA A 112 -0.30 -11.98 4.79
CA ALA A 112 -1.27 -13.07 4.69
C ALA A 112 -2.31 -12.85 3.58
N ALA A 113 -2.66 -11.59 3.26
CA ALA A 113 -3.57 -11.29 2.15
C ALA A 113 -2.93 -11.59 0.79
N VAL A 114 -1.63 -11.27 0.62
CA VAL A 114 -0.88 -11.59 -0.60
C VAL A 114 -0.73 -13.10 -0.75
N GLN A 115 -0.39 -13.80 0.33
CA GLN A 115 -0.34 -15.27 0.35
C GLN A 115 -1.70 -15.88 0.00
N LYS A 116 -2.78 -15.35 0.56
CA LYS A 116 -4.13 -15.83 0.25
C LYS A 116 -4.50 -15.62 -1.21
N GLY A 117 -4.15 -14.47 -1.79
CA GLY A 117 -4.31 -14.20 -3.21
C GLY A 117 -3.52 -15.18 -4.09
N ALA A 118 -2.30 -15.54 -3.70
CA ALA A 118 -1.48 -16.52 -4.41
C ALA A 118 -2.10 -17.93 -4.36
N GLU A 119 -2.56 -18.38 -3.19
CA GLU A 119 -3.24 -19.68 -3.01
C GLU A 119 -4.51 -19.79 -3.86
N GLU A 120 -5.33 -18.73 -3.87
CA GLU A 120 -6.58 -18.72 -4.64
C GLU A 120 -6.33 -18.65 -6.15
N LEU A 121 -5.28 -17.94 -6.58
CA LEU A 121 -4.85 -17.92 -7.97
C LEU A 121 -4.38 -19.31 -8.41
N GLU A 122 -3.56 -19.99 -7.62
CA GLU A 122 -3.08 -21.34 -7.92
C GLU A 122 -4.24 -22.34 -8.03
N ALA A 123 -5.21 -22.25 -7.10
CA ALA A 123 -6.43 -23.06 -7.15
C ALA A 123 -7.26 -22.77 -8.41
N LEU A 124 -7.38 -21.51 -8.81
CA LEU A 124 -8.08 -21.12 -10.04
C LEU A 124 -7.38 -21.68 -11.29
N ILE A 125 -6.06 -21.52 -11.40
CA ILE A 125 -5.26 -22.04 -12.52
C ILE A 125 -5.41 -23.57 -12.61
N THR A 126 -5.30 -24.26 -11.48
CA THR A 126 -5.45 -25.71 -11.40
C THR A 126 -6.84 -26.15 -11.87
N LYS A 127 -7.90 -25.43 -11.47
CA LYS A 127 -9.27 -25.71 -11.91
C LYS A 127 -9.43 -25.55 -13.41
N LEU A 128 -8.96 -24.45 -13.99
CA LEU A 128 -9.04 -24.19 -15.43
C LEU A 128 -8.27 -25.24 -16.26
N GLN A 129 -7.12 -25.69 -15.75
CA GLN A 129 -6.35 -26.78 -16.37
C GLN A 129 -7.04 -28.13 -16.23
N GLY A 130 -7.67 -28.42 -15.09
CA GLY A 130 -8.39 -29.67 -14.82
C GLY A 130 -9.70 -29.81 -15.60
N GLU A 131 -10.43 -28.71 -15.82
CA GLU A 131 -11.64 -28.67 -16.66
C GLU A 131 -11.34 -28.91 -18.15
N SER A 132 -10.06 -28.84 -18.56
CA SER A 132 -9.61 -29.20 -19.91
C SER A 132 -9.46 -30.73 -20.12
N GLN A 133 -9.84 -31.59 -19.17
CA GLN A 133 -9.79 -33.06 -19.36
C GLN A 133 -10.78 -33.52 -20.45
N GLY A 134 -10.30 -33.55 -21.69
CA GLY A 134 -11.05 -33.94 -22.90
C GLY A 134 -10.66 -33.14 -24.14
N THR A 135 -10.03 -31.97 -23.94
CA THR A 135 -9.43 -31.10 -24.96
C THR A 135 -7.92 -30.97 -24.72
N ALA A 136 -7.14 -30.47 -25.69
CA ALA A 136 -5.73 -30.19 -25.44
C ALA A 136 -5.61 -29.18 -24.27
N PRO A 137 -4.65 -29.35 -23.34
CA PRO A 137 -4.46 -28.41 -22.24
C PRO A 137 -4.26 -27.00 -22.81
N MET A 138 -4.92 -26.01 -22.19
CA MET A 138 -4.76 -24.61 -22.60
C MET A 138 -3.28 -24.21 -22.59
N THR A 139 -2.88 -23.48 -23.63
CA THR A 139 -1.57 -22.84 -23.68
C THR A 139 -1.48 -21.75 -22.61
N ARG A 140 -0.25 -21.38 -22.21
CA ARG A 140 -0.02 -20.30 -21.25
C ARG A 140 -0.68 -19.01 -21.73
N GLU A 141 -0.63 -18.74 -23.03
CA GLU A 141 -1.23 -17.58 -23.68
C GLU A 141 -2.77 -17.56 -23.60
N GLN A 142 -3.43 -18.72 -23.72
CA GLN A 142 -4.89 -18.83 -23.59
C GLN A 142 -5.37 -18.69 -22.14
N LEU A 143 -4.59 -19.20 -21.19
CA LEU A 143 -4.82 -18.93 -19.77
C LEU A 143 -4.66 -17.43 -19.49
N MET A 144 -3.67 -16.77 -20.11
CA MET A 144 -3.45 -15.33 -19.92
C MET A 144 -4.61 -14.45 -20.38
N GLU A 145 -5.17 -14.68 -21.58
CA GLU A 145 -6.30 -13.89 -22.07
C GLU A 145 -7.58 -14.07 -21.25
N SER A 146 -7.72 -15.18 -20.52
CA SER A 146 -8.93 -15.49 -19.76
C SER A 146 -8.81 -15.20 -18.26
N LEU A 147 -7.62 -15.25 -17.68
CA LEU A 147 -7.43 -15.16 -16.24
C LEU A 147 -7.75 -13.77 -15.68
N ASP A 148 -7.41 -12.69 -16.37
CA ASP A 148 -7.69 -11.33 -15.87
C ASP A 148 -9.20 -11.10 -15.69
N ASP A 149 -10.00 -11.44 -16.70
CA ASP A 149 -11.47 -11.32 -16.64
C ASP A 149 -12.08 -12.25 -15.57
N VAL A 150 -11.56 -13.47 -15.46
CA VAL A 150 -12.05 -14.45 -14.47
C VAL A 150 -11.69 -14.03 -13.04
N ILE A 151 -10.49 -13.48 -12.83
CA ILE A 151 -10.06 -12.93 -11.54
C ILE A 151 -10.95 -11.75 -11.18
N MET A 152 -11.16 -10.81 -12.11
CA MET A 152 -11.98 -9.61 -11.88
C MET A 152 -13.46 -9.93 -11.65
N ALA A 153 -13.97 -11.01 -12.24
CA ALA A 153 -15.33 -11.51 -12.03
C ALA A 153 -15.50 -12.35 -10.74
N SER A 154 -14.42 -12.63 -10.00
CA SER A 154 -14.47 -13.42 -8.78
C SER A 154 -15.15 -12.68 -7.62
N ASP A 155 -15.87 -13.43 -6.79
CA ASP A 155 -16.43 -12.93 -5.53
C ASP A 155 -15.36 -12.74 -4.44
N SER A 156 -14.13 -13.23 -4.65
CA SER A 156 -13.03 -13.06 -3.69
C SER A 156 -12.28 -11.75 -3.91
N GLU A 157 -12.31 -10.87 -2.90
CA GLU A 157 -11.49 -9.65 -2.89
C GLU A 157 -9.99 -9.94 -2.86
N PHE A 158 -9.57 -11.02 -2.21
CA PHE A 158 -8.17 -11.43 -2.19
C PHE A 158 -7.69 -11.80 -3.59
N LEU A 159 -8.50 -12.53 -4.36
CA LEU A 159 -8.16 -12.88 -5.74
C LEU A 159 -8.12 -11.64 -6.64
N LYS A 160 -9.15 -10.79 -6.58
CA LYS A 160 -9.26 -9.56 -7.40
C LYS A 160 -8.11 -8.58 -7.19
N ASN A 161 -7.67 -8.42 -5.95
CA ASN A 161 -6.63 -7.47 -5.60
C ASN A 161 -5.24 -8.12 -5.58
N ALA A 162 -5.01 -8.98 -4.59
CA ALA A 162 -3.71 -9.60 -4.36
C ALA A 162 -3.40 -10.70 -5.38
N GLY A 163 -4.36 -11.54 -5.72
CA GLY A 163 -4.20 -12.60 -6.71
C GLY A 163 -3.84 -12.05 -8.10
N LEU A 164 -4.48 -10.97 -8.53
CA LEU A 164 -4.10 -10.25 -9.76
C LEU A 164 -2.66 -9.72 -9.70
N SER A 165 -2.21 -9.26 -8.54
CA SER A 165 -0.83 -8.80 -8.34
C SER A 165 0.18 -9.94 -8.43
N VAL A 166 -0.13 -11.07 -7.81
CA VAL A 166 0.67 -12.30 -7.89
C VAL A 166 0.73 -12.79 -9.34
N TRP A 167 -0.40 -12.78 -10.05
CA TRP A 167 -0.47 -13.16 -11.45
C TRP A 167 0.45 -12.31 -12.32
N GLN A 168 0.42 -10.98 -12.16
CA GLN A 168 1.31 -10.09 -12.90
C GLN A 168 2.79 -10.30 -12.57
N ALA A 169 3.11 -10.55 -11.30
CA ALA A 169 4.46 -10.89 -10.89
C ALA A 169 4.95 -12.19 -11.57
N GLN A 170 4.12 -13.23 -11.59
CA GLN A 170 4.42 -14.49 -12.29
C GLN A 170 4.58 -14.31 -13.80
N MET A 171 3.83 -13.39 -14.41
CA MET A 171 4.00 -13.03 -15.83
C MET A 171 5.31 -12.29 -16.09
N ALA A 172 5.78 -11.50 -15.13
CA ALA A 172 7.11 -10.89 -15.18
C ALA A 172 8.26 -11.87 -14.84
N GLY A 173 7.95 -13.14 -14.55
CA GLY A 173 8.94 -14.16 -14.19
C GLY A 173 9.41 -14.09 -12.74
N LEU A 174 8.69 -13.35 -11.89
CA LEU A 174 8.94 -13.26 -10.45
C LEU A 174 8.21 -14.41 -9.75
N ASP A 175 8.83 -15.00 -8.72
CA ASP A 175 8.32 -16.24 -8.10
C ASP A 175 8.41 -16.26 -6.57
N SER A 176 8.83 -15.17 -5.94
CA SER A 176 8.92 -15.07 -4.48
C SER A 176 7.78 -14.25 -3.85
N SER A 177 7.43 -14.59 -2.60
CA SER A 177 6.48 -13.80 -1.80
C SER A 177 6.90 -12.34 -1.69
N ASP A 178 8.21 -12.08 -1.59
CA ASP A 178 8.78 -10.74 -1.49
C ASP A 178 8.49 -9.91 -2.75
N GLU A 179 8.67 -10.51 -3.92
CA GLU A 179 8.37 -9.86 -5.19
C GLU A 179 6.86 -9.65 -5.37
N TYR A 180 6.04 -10.62 -4.97
CA TYR A 180 4.58 -10.48 -5.00
C TYR A 180 4.10 -9.31 -4.16
N GLU A 181 4.66 -9.11 -2.97
CA GLU A 181 4.36 -7.96 -2.11
C GLU A 181 4.76 -6.63 -2.75
N GLN A 182 5.94 -6.56 -3.39
CA GLN A 182 6.41 -5.35 -4.08
C GLN A 182 5.54 -5.00 -5.28
N VAL A 183 5.20 -5.99 -6.12
CA VAL A 183 4.28 -5.82 -7.25
C VAL A 183 2.91 -5.40 -6.76
N HIS A 184 2.43 -5.97 -5.64
CA HIS A 184 1.15 -5.58 -5.08
C HIS A 184 1.12 -4.10 -4.67
N ILE A 185 2.17 -3.59 -4.02
CA ILE A 185 2.30 -2.16 -3.69
C ILE A 185 2.27 -1.30 -4.97
N ALA A 186 3.03 -1.67 -6.00
CA ALA A 186 3.07 -0.96 -7.27
C ALA A 186 1.68 -0.91 -7.94
N ARG A 187 0.96 -2.04 -7.98
CA ARG A 187 -0.40 -2.11 -8.52
C ARG A 187 -1.40 -1.32 -7.69
N THR A 188 -1.27 -1.29 -6.37
CA THR A 188 -2.11 -0.45 -5.51
C THR A 188 -1.94 1.03 -5.86
N ILE A 189 -0.69 1.48 -6.08
CA ILE A 189 -0.40 2.85 -6.55
C ILE A 189 -1.02 3.11 -7.93
N GLU A 190 -0.80 2.19 -8.89
CA GLU A 190 -1.39 2.28 -10.23
C GLU A 190 -2.92 2.41 -10.15
N HIS A 191 -3.57 1.60 -9.31
CA HIS A 191 -5.00 1.62 -9.11
C HIS A 191 -5.48 2.98 -8.59
N LEU A 192 -4.80 3.55 -7.59
CA LEU A 192 -5.14 4.87 -7.05
C LEU A 192 -5.05 5.97 -8.12
N VAL A 193 -3.96 6.00 -8.88
CA VAL A 193 -3.75 7.01 -9.93
C VAL A 193 -4.76 6.86 -11.08
N THR A 194 -5.10 5.62 -11.42
CA THR A 194 -6.03 5.31 -12.51
C THR A 194 -7.48 5.65 -12.16
N HIS A 195 -7.89 5.36 -10.92
CA HIS A 195 -9.32 5.41 -10.54
C HIS A 195 -9.71 6.62 -9.70
N SER A 196 -8.77 7.47 -9.28
CA SER A 196 -9.07 8.72 -8.58
C SER A 196 -8.57 9.93 -9.37
N ASP A 197 -9.52 10.70 -9.89
CA ASP A 197 -9.25 12.00 -10.52
C ASP A 197 -8.62 12.96 -9.51
N VAL A 198 -9.09 12.93 -8.26
CA VAL A 198 -8.58 13.74 -7.15
C VAL A 198 -7.09 13.49 -6.89
N ILE A 199 -6.69 12.23 -6.73
CA ILE A 199 -5.28 11.88 -6.48
C ILE A 199 -4.43 12.24 -7.70
N ARG A 200 -4.89 11.90 -8.90
CA ARG A 200 -4.16 12.15 -10.14
C ARG A 200 -3.95 13.65 -10.39
N GLU A 201 -4.95 14.48 -10.15
CA GLU A 201 -4.84 15.94 -10.26
C GLU A 201 -3.92 16.53 -9.19
N ALA A 202 -3.98 16.04 -7.94
CA ALA A 202 -3.11 16.50 -6.88
C ALA A 202 -1.62 16.19 -7.16
N LEU A 203 -1.33 15.00 -7.73
CA LEU A 203 0.00 14.63 -8.22
C LEU A 203 0.45 15.54 -9.36
N ALA A 204 -0.41 15.77 -10.37
CA ALA A 204 -0.08 16.61 -11.52
C ALA A 204 0.16 18.09 -11.15
N GLN A 205 -0.39 18.55 -10.03
CA GLN A 205 -0.19 19.90 -9.49
C GLN A 205 0.94 19.97 -8.46
N GLU A 206 1.70 18.88 -8.24
CA GLU A 206 2.77 18.80 -7.23
C GLU A 206 2.30 19.11 -5.80
N LYS A 207 0.99 18.93 -5.52
CA LYS A 207 0.40 19.11 -4.18
C LYS A 207 0.45 17.84 -3.33
N LEU A 208 0.61 16.70 -3.99
CA LEU A 208 0.70 15.39 -3.37
C LEU A 208 1.95 14.69 -3.89
N MET A 209 2.66 13.98 -3.00
CA MET A 209 3.63 12.96 -3.34
C MET A 209 3.08 11.60 -2.96
N ILE A 210 3.27 10.58 -3.81
CA ILE A 210 2.94 9.19 -3.50
C ILE A 210 4.21 8.35 -3.33
N VAL A 211 4.28 7.56 -2.28
CA VAL A 211 5.42 6.68 -1.97
C VAL A 211 4.92 5.25 -1.79
N GLY A 212 5.57 4.30 -2.48
CA GLY A 212 5.44 2.89 -2.19
C GLY A 212 6.54 2.44 -1.23
N ALA A 213 6.17 1.78 -0.14
CA ALA A 213 7.11 1.30 0.85
C ALA A 213 6.71 -0.07 1.40
N ARG A 214 7.69 -0.84 1.85
CA ARG A 214 7.48 -2.15 2.47
C ARG A 214 8.10 -2.19 3.85
N TYR A 215 7.31 -2.55 4.86
CA TYR A 215 7.83 -2.78 6.20
C TYR A 215 8.41 -4.20 6.35
N ARG A 216 9.65 -4.31 6.83
CA ARG A 216 10.33 -5.59 7.05
C ARG A 216 10.24 -6.01 8.51
N LEU A 217 9.40 -7.01 8.79
CA LEU A 217 9.19 -7.57 10.13
C LEU A 217 10.48 -8.01 10.81
N GLU A 218 11.42 -8.58 10.06
CA GLU A 218 12.66 -9.12 10.61
C GLU A 218 13.59 -8.04 11.17
N SER A 219 13.60 -6.86 10.55
CA SER A 219 14.53 -5.77 10.87
C SER A 219 13.87 -4.58 11.56
N GLY A 220 12.54 -4.47 11.52
CA GLY A 220 11.80 -3.28 11.94
C GLY A 220 11.96 -2.08 11.01
N LEU A 221 12.68 -2.21 9.89
CA LEU A 221 12.94 -1.13 8.94
C LEU A 221 11.88 -1.10 7.82
N VAL A 222 11.54 0.11 7.39
CA VAL A 222 10.77 0.37 6.16
C VAL A 222 11.74 0.58 5.00
N GLU A 223 11.53 -0.17 3.91
CA GLU A 223 12.26 0.02 2.66
C GLU A 223 11.39 0.77 1.63
N VAL A 224 11.96 1.79 1.00
CA VAL A 224 11.34 2.54 -0.08
C VAL A 224 11.47 1.73 -1.36
N LEU A 225 10.36 1.58 -2.09
CA LEU A 225 10.37 0.91 -3.39
C LEU A 225 10.53 1.95 -4.50
N SER A 226 11.21 1.56 -5.57
CA SER A 226 11.37 2.35 -6.78
C SER A 226 10.71 1.58 -7.93
N PHE A 227 9.86 2.27 -8.68
CA PHE A 227 9.12 1.72 -9.82
C PHE A 227 9.33 2.61 -11.03
#